data_AF-A0A849ZDW3-F1
#
_entry.id   AF-A0A849ZDW3-F1
#
_cell.length_a   1.000
_cell.length_b   1.000
_cell.length_c   1.000
_cell.angle_alpha   90.00
_cell.angle_beta   90.00
_cell.angle_gamma   90.00
#
_symmetry.space_group_name_H-M   'P 1'
#
loop_
_entity.id
_entity.type
_entity.pdbx_description
1 polymer ?
#
loop_
_entity_poly.entity_id
_entity_poly.type
_entity_poly.pdbx_seq_one_letter_code
_entity_poly.pdbx_strand_id
1 'polypeptide(L)'
;MFETLYASPWLHPGIAFLAAAAFALVRARRQSFVAAWTTIFLLEIVADAMVTSGFAPIPKASMLERNLGITFVILGDFRYFLLVEAFLFSRAAPHGLGPPNAWAAAAVLAFVVPVASLIHQRLMPAWFENGRHVFLGYELMMVVFLIGLRATVLRRRLRAMKGELAAWLNMVTIFVIVQYALWVTADVIILAGHDWGFLLRTVPNGLYYGAFVPFVFLSAPGAARAT
;
A
#
# COMPACT_ATOMS: atom_id res chain seq x y z
N MET A 1 -37.80 -1.19 13.34
CA MET A 1 -37.15 -0.50 12.21
C MET A 1 -36.13 0.53 12.67
N PHE A 2 -36.52 1.57 13.43
CA PHE A 2 -35.56 2.58 13.93
C PHE A 2 -34.58 2.04 14.97
N GLU A 3 -35.03 1.15 15.86
CA GLU A 3 -34.15 0.46 16.83
C GLU A 3 -33.10 -0.40 16.12
N THR A 4 -33.48 -1.12 15.06
CA THR A 4 -32.58 -1.92 14.23
C THR A 4 -31.55 -1.06 13.49
N LEU A 5 -31.96 0.13 13.04
CA LEU A 5 -31.05 1.11 12.44
C LEU A 5 -30.10 1.73 13.48
N TYR A 6 -30.61 2.04 14.68
CA TYR A 6 -29.83 2.58 15.80
C TYR A 6 -28.79 1.57 16.31
N ALA A 7 -29.18 0.31 16.43
CA ALA A 7 -28.32 -0.81 16.79
C ALA A 7 -27.39 -1.26 15.64
N SER A 8 -27.48 -0.63 14.46
CA SER A 8 -26.63 -0.97 13.32
C SER A 8 -25.16 -0.65 13.62
N PRO A 9 -24.22 -1.58 13.38
CA PRO A 9 -22.79 -1.32 13.51
C PRO A 9 -22.26 -0.29 12.52
N TRP A 10 -23.08 0.14 11.55
CA TRP A 10 -22.74 1.19 10.60
C TRP A 10 -23.14 2.59 11.06
N LEU A 11 -24.09 2.72 12.00
CA LEU A 11 -24.58 4.04 12.40
C LEU A 11 -23.55 4.74 13.31
N HIS A 12 -23.31 4.22 14.51
CA HIS A 12 -22.38 4.88 15.44
C HIS A 12 -20.90 4.74 15.02
N PRO A 13 -20.37 3.53 14.78
CA PRO A 13 -18.98 3.38 14.32
C PRO A 13 -18.75 4.04 12.96
N GLY A 14 -19.66 3.83 11.99
CA GLY A 14 -19.49 4.38 10.64
C GLY A 14 -19.48 5.91 10.61
N ILE A 15 -20.40 6.58 11.33
CA ILE A 15 -20.40 8.05 11.44
C ILE A 15 -19.11 8.53 12.11
N ALA A 16 -18.66 7.87 13.19
CA ALA A 16 -17.43 8.23 13.87
C ALA A 16 -16.20 8.08 12.95
N PHE A 17 -16.09 6.99 12.19
CA PHE A 17 -15.02 6.78 11.21
C PHE A 17 -15.03 7.85 10.12
N LEU A 18 -16.20 8.16 9.55
CA LEU A 18 -16.33 9.18 8.51
C LEU A 18 -15.96 10.57 9.03
N ALA A 19 -16.44 10.94 10.22
CA ALA A 19 -16.10 12.21 10.85
C ALA A 19 -14.61 12.32 11.17
N ALA A 20 -14.01 11.25 11.72
CA ALA A 20 -12.58 11.19 12.02
C ALA A 20 -11.73 11.28 10.73
N ALA A 21 -12.11 10.56 9.68
CA ALA A 21 -11.43 10.61 8.39
C ALA A 21 -11.54 11.99 7.74
N ALA A 22 -12.72 12.62 7.77
CA ALA A 22 -12.91 13.98 7.26
C ALA A 22 -12.07 15.00 8.04
N PHE A 23 -12.08 14.93 9.37
CA PHE A 23 -11.26 15.80 10.21
C PHE A 23 -9.76 15.59 9.95
N ALA A 24 -9.31 14.34 9.87
CA ALA A 24 -7.93 13.99 9.55
C ALA A 24 -7.51 14.54 8.18
N LEU A 25 -8.38 14.46 7.15
CA LEU A 25 -8.11 15.02 5.84
C LEU A 25 -7.99 16.55 5.85
N VAL A 26 -8.88 17.23 6.58
CA VAL A 26 -8.80 18.70 6.75
C VAL A 26 -7.50 19.09 7.46
N ARG A 27 -7.10 18.34 8.50
CA ARG A 27 -5.86 18.58 9.24
C ARG A 27 -4.63 18.31 8.38
N ALA A 28 -4.63 17.23 7.61
CA ALA A 28 -3.55 16.81 6.72
C ALA A 28 -3.22 17.88 5.66
N ARG A 29 -4.22 18.62 5.17
CA ARG A 29 -4.00 19.73 4.22
C ARG A 29 -3.15 20.88 4.78
N ARG A 30 -3.02 20.98 6.10
CA ARG A 30 -2.27 22.02 6.83
C ARG A 30 -0.94 21.52 7.38
N GLN A 31 -0.38 20.47 6.80
CA GLN A 31 0.86 19.83 7.25
C GLN A 31 1.81 19.62 6.06
N SER A 32 3.06 19.31 6.36
CA SER A 32 3.99 18.76 5.37
C SER A 32 3.40 17.54 4.69
N PHE A 33 3.76 17.30 3.42
CA PHE A 33 3.20 16.18 2.67
C PHE A 33 3.44 14.84 3.35
N VAL A 34 4.60 14.62 3.96
CA VAL A 34 4.91 13.36 4.66
C VAL A 34 3.98 13.16 5.85
N ALA A 35 3.66 14.21 6.62
CA ALA A 35 2.73 14.11 7.75
C ALA A 35 1.29 13.88 7.28
N ALA A 36 0.87 14.57 6.22
CA ALA A 36 -0.43 14.37 5.58
C ALA A 36 -0.59 12.94 5.04
N TRP A 37 0.39 12.48 4.27
CA TRP A 37 0.49 11.13 3.72
C TRP A 37 0.46 10.08 4.84
N THR A 38 1.25 10.27 5.90
CA THR A 38 1.29 9.38 7.06
C THR A 38 -0.08 9.25 7.71
N THR A 39 -0.76 10.38 7.92
CA THR A 39 -2.11 10.39 8.53
C THR A 39 -3.11 9.61 7.68
N ILE A 40 -3.13 9.86 6.36
CA ILE A 40 -4.06 9.20 5.44
C ILE A 40 -3.79 7.69 5.38
N PHE A 41 -2.54 7.28 5.26
CA PHE A 41 -2.22 5.87 5.07
C PHE A 41 -2.15 5.06 6.37
N LEU A 42 -2.04 5.70 7.54
CA LEU A 42 -2.35 5.03 8.81
C LEU A 42 -3.84 4.68 8.91
N LEU A 43 -4.73 5.59 8.50
CA LEU A 43 -6.17 5.29 8.47
C LEU A 43 -6.50 4.17 7.47
N GLU A 44 -5.84 4.19 6.31
CA GLU A 44 -5.94 3.12 5.30
C GLU A 44 -5.50 1.76 5.85
N ILE A 45 -4.32 1.68 6.49
CA ILE A 45 -3.82 0.46 7.13
C ILE A 45 -4.78 -0.08 8.18
N VAL A 46 -5.33 0.80 9.03
CA VAL A 46 -6.29 0.39 10.06
C VAL A 46 -7.56 -0.15 9.41
N ALA A 47 -8.07 0.52 8.37
CA ALA A 47 -9.24 0.04 7.64
C ALA A 47 -8.98 -1.31 6.95
N ASP A 48 -7.82 -1.48 6.30
CA ASP A 48 -7.39 -2.74 5.71
C ASP A 48 -7.37 -3.84 6.78
N ALA A 49 -6.62 -3.64 7.86
CA ALA A 49 -6.48 -4.61 8.93
C ALA A 49 -7.84 -4.99 9.53
N MET A 50 -8.74 -4.03 9.74
CA MET A 50 -10.09 -4.31 10.26
C MET A 50 -10.89 -5.21 9.31
N VAL A 51 -10.80 -4.96 8.00
CA VAL A 51 -11.51 -5.74 6.98
C VAL A 51 -10.91 -7.13 6.82
N THR A 52 -9.58 -7.25 6.79
CA THR A 52 -8.89 -8.50 6.46
C THR A 52 -8.67 -9.43 7.65
N SER A 53 -8.66 -8.92 8.90
CA SER A 53 -8.50 -9.75 10.11
C SER A 53 -9.80 -10.28 10.72
N GLY A 54 -10.96 -9.91 10.16
CA GLY A 54 -12.28 -10.37 10.63
C GLY A 54 -12.88 -9.55 11.78
N PHE A 55 -12.31 -8.39 12.12
CA PHE A 55 -12.97 -7.43 13.01
C PHE A 55 -14.18 -6.77 12.36
N ALA A 56 -14.14 -6.55 11.05
CA ALA A 56 -15.30 -6.08 10.30
C ALA A 56 -16.35 -7.19 10.17
N PRO A 57 -17.66 -6.87 10.27
CA PRO A 57 -18.75 -7.84 10.11
C PRO A 57 -18.97 -8.19 8.63
N ILE A 58 -17.91 -8.58 7.92
CA ILE A 58 -17.93 -8.95 6.51
C ILE A 58 -17.92 -10.48 6.43
N PRO A 59 -18.92 -11.11 5.77
CA PRO A 59 -18.96 -12.55 5.64
C PRO A 59 -17.71 -13.08 4.93
N LYS A 60 -17.08 -14.11 5.50
CA LYS A 60 -15.92 -14.77 4.90
C LYS A 60 -16.29 -15.45 3.57
N ALA A 61 -15.33 -15.49 2.65
CA ALA A 61 -15.48 -15.96 1.27
C ALA A 61 -16.54 -15.20 0.45
N SER A 62 -17.01 -14.04 0.92
CA SER A 62 -17.95 -13.23 0.14
C SER A 62 -17.25 -12.49 -1.00
N MET A 63 -18.01 -12.15 -2.04
CA MET A 63 -17.51 -11.30 -3.12
C MET A 63 -17.04 -9.94 -2.61
N LEU A 64 -17.68 -9.44 -1.53
CA LEU A 64 -17.32 -8.19 -0.88
C LEU A 64 -15.94 -8.27 -0.22
N GLU A 65 -15.66 -9.32 0.57
CA GLU A 65 -14.34 -9.54 1.18
C GLU A 65 -13.24 -9.60 0.11
N ARG A 66 -13.47 -10.37 -0.97
CA ARG A 66 -12.53 -10.48 -2.09
C ARG A 66 -12.25 -9.13 -2.74
N ASN A 67 -13.29 -8.37 -3.07
CA ASN A 67 -13.15 -7.08 -3.74
C ASN A 67 -12.45 -6.04 -2.84
N LEU A 68 -12.76 -6.04 -1.55
CA LEU A 68 -12.09 -5.17 -0.58
C LEU A 68 -10.62 -5.55 -0.41
N GLY A 69 -10.30 -6.86 -0.32
CA GLY A 69 -8.91 -7.32 -0.27
C GLY A 69 -8.10 -6.87 -1.48
N ILE A 70 -8.65 -7.00 -2.70
CA ILE A 70 -8.01 -6.47 -3.92
C ILE A 70 -7.84 -4.96 -3.84
N THR A 71 -8.87 -4.24 -3.38
CA THR A 71 -8.83 -2.79 -3.26
C THR A 71 -7.72 -2.34 -2.31
N PHE A 72 -7.57 -2.99 -1.15
CA PHE A 72 -6.52 -2.67 -0.19
C PHE A 72 -5.12 -3.01 -0.69
N VAL A 73 -4.94 -4.09 -1.45
CA VAL A 73 -3.66 -4.37 -2.12
C VAL A 73 -3.29 -3.22 -3.06
N ILE A 74 -4.24 -2.76 -3.90
CA ILE A 74 -4.02 -1.65 -4.83
C ILE A 74 -3.73 -0.35 -4.06
N LEU A 75 -4.46 -0.06 -2.97
CA LEU A 75 -4.24 1.12 -2.13
C LEU A 75 -2.88 1.07 -1.41
N GLY A 76 -2.48 -0.11 -0.94
CA GLY A 76 -1.20 -0.39 -0.32
C GLY A 76 0.00 -0.20 -1.25
N ASP A 77 -0.19 -0.39 -2.56
CA ASP A 77 0.80 -0.04 -3.58
C ASP A 77 0.73 1.43 -3.99
N PHE A 78 -0.49 1.94 -4.15
CA PHE A 78 -0.76 3.34 -4.47
C PHE A 78 -0.07 4.29 -3.50
N ARG A 79 -0.10 4.01 -2.18
CA ARG A 79 0.55 4.87 -1.18
C ARG A 79 2.04 5.02 -1.42
N TYR A 80 2.73 3.94 -1.81
CA TYR A 80 4.14 3.97 -2.12
C TYR A 80 4.39 4.79 -3.38
N PHE A 81 3.64 4.54 -4.45
CA PHE A 81 3.80 5.31 -5.69
C PHE A 81 3.46 6.79 -5.52
N LEU A 82 2.44 7.12 -4.74
CA LEU A 82 2.06 8.50 -4.45
C LEU A 82 3.18 9.23 -3.71
N LEU A 83 3.80 8.58 -2.73
CA LEU A 83 4.94 9.13 -2.01
C LEU A 83 6.07 9.45 -3.00
N VAL A 84 6.48 8.46 -3.80
CA VAL A 84 7.59 8.62 -4.75
C VAL A 84 7.27 9.69 -5.79
N GLU A 85 6.12 9.61 -6.45
CA GLU A 85 5.76 10.55 -7.51
C GLU A 85 5.59 11.98 -6.99
N ALA A 86 5.04 12.18 -5.79
CA ALA A 86 4.89 13.52 -5.23
C ALA A 86 6.25 14.24 -5.10
N PHE A 87 7.27 13.54 -4.58
CA PHE A 87 8.61 14.11 -4.49
C PHE A 87 9.31 14.23 -5.85
N LEU A 88 9.09 13.29 -6.78
CA LEU A 88 9.68 13.37 -8.12
C LEU A 88 9.10 14.52 -8.96
N PHE A 89 7.79 14.82 -8.81
CA PHE A 89 7.14 15.94 -9.49
C PHE A 89 7.54 17.28 -8.85
N SER A 90 7.50 17.38 -7.52
CA SER A 90 7.84 18.62 -6.82
C SER A 90 9.33 18.93 -6.83
N ARG A 91 10.19 17.90 -6.95
CA ARG A 91 11.66 17.99 -6.78
C ARG A 91 12.11 18.62 -5.45
N ALA A 92 11.19 18.73 -4.50
CA ALA A 92 11.31 19.34 -3.19
C ALA A 92 10.24 18.71 -2.27
N ALA A 93 10.26 19.07 -0.99
CA ALA A 93 9.23 18.64 -0.04
C ALA A 93 7.88 19.28 -0.39
N PRO A 94 6.86 18.50 -0.82
CA PRO A 94 5.54 19.06 -1.07
C PRO A 94 4.84 19.40 0.25
N HIS A 95 3.83 20.25 0.18
CA HIS A 95 2.94 20.55 1.30
C HIS A 95 1.55 19.94 1.07
N GLY A 96 0.82 19.67 2.15
CA GLY A 96 -0.55 19.17 2.12
C GLY A 96 -0.66 17.82 1.42
N LEU A 97 -1.56 17.71 0.43
CA LEU A 97 -1.81 16.44 -0.28
C LEU A 97 -0.86 16.19 -1.47
N GLY A 98 0.11 17.09 -1.71
CA GLY A 98 1.01 17.00 -2.84
C GLY A 98 0.33 17.35 -4.18
N PRO A 99 1.09 17.29 -5.29
CA PRO A 99 0.60 17.71 -6.60
C PRO A 99 -0.42 16.71 -7.18
N PRO A 100 -1.51 17.16 -7.83
CA PRO A 100 -2.53 16.26 -8.39
C PRO A 100 -1.98 15.31 -9.46
N ASN A 101 -0.95 15.74 -10.20
CA ASN A 101 -0.29 14.89 -11.20
C ASN A 101 0.40 13.67 -10.57
N ALA A 102 0.87 13.78 -9.32
CA ALA A 102 1.43 12.64 -8.61
C ALA A 102 0.36 11.61 -8.26
N TRP A 103 -0.85 12.05 -7.91
CA TRP A 103 -1.99 11.14 -7.68
C TRP A 103 -2.35 10.37 -8.95
N ALA A 104 -2.45 11.06 -10.08
CA ALA A 104 -2.74 10.42 -11.36
C ALA A 104 -1.64 9.41 -11.76
N ALA A 105 -0.37 9.82 -11.68
CA ALA A 105 0.76 8.94 -11.99
C ALA A 105 0.83 7.73 -11.06
N ALA A 106 0.62 7.95 -9.75
CA ALA A 106 0.61 6.87 -8.77
C ALA A 106 -0.54 5.89 -8.99
N ALA A 107 -1.73 6.38 -9.35
CA ALA A 107 -2.86 5.52 -9.70
C ALA A 107 -2.51 4.66 -10.91
N VAL A 108 -1.99 5.26 -11.99
CA VAL A 108 -1.57 4.50 -13.19
C VAL A 108 -0.56 3.41 -12.82
N LEU A 109 0.48 3.75 -12.05
CA LEU A 109 1.50 2.80 -11.62
C LEU A 109 0.93 1.68 -10.73
N ALA A 110 0.04 2.01 -9.80
CA ALA A 110 -0.60 1.04 -8.91
C ALA A 110 -1.49 0.04 -9.66
N PHE A 111 -2.04 0.41 -10.83
CA PHE A 111 -2.85 -0.49 -11.65
C PHE A 111 -2.04 -1.36 -12.63
N VAL A 112 -0.75 -1.09 -12.86
CA VAL A 112 0.07 -1.86 -13.81
C VAL A 112 0.08 -3.36 -13.46
N VAL A 113 0.46 -3.68 -12.22
CA VAL A 113 0.59 -5.08 -11.78
C VAL A 113 -0.77 -5.78 -11.63
N PRO A 114 -1.81 -5.17 -11.02
CA PRO A 114 -3.15 -5.76 -10.98
C PRO A 114 -3.71 -6.09 -12.37
N VAL A 115 -3.57 -5.19 -13.35
CA VAL A 115 -4.03 -5.42 -14.72
C VAL A 115 -3.22 -6.54 -15.38
N ALA A 116 -1.89 -6.54 -15.23
CA ALA A 116 -1.03 -7.59 -15.76
C ALA A 116 -1.36 -8.97 -15.13
N SER A 117 -1.62 -9.02 -13.83
CA SER A 117 -2.02 -10.25 -13.13
C SER A 117 -3.36 -10.77 -13.64
N LEU A 118 -4.34 -9.89 -13.88
CA LEU A 118 -5.64 -10.30 -14.44
C LEU A 118 -5.49 -10.96 -15.82
N ILE A 119 -4.58 -10.45 -16.67
CA ILE A 119 -4.28 -11.06 -17.97
C ILE A 119 -3.72 -12.48 -17.76
N HIS A 120 -2.76 -12.66 -16.86
CA HIS A 120 -2.18 -13.98 -16.58
C HIS A 120 -3.21 -14.97 -16.03
N GLN A 121 -4.08 -14.52 -15.13
CA GLN A 121 -5.17 -15.34 -14.60
C GLN A 121 -6.13 -15.83 -15.69
N ARG A 122 -6.38 -15.01 -16.72
CA ARG A 122 -7.22 -15.40 -17.86
C ARG A 122 -6.52 -16.34 -18.85
N LEU A 123 -5.21 -16.20 -19.03
CA LEU A 123 -4.43 -17.03 -19.94
C LEU A 123 -4.13 -18.42 -19.36
N MET A 124 -4.03 -18.53 -18.03
CA MET A 124 -3.64 -19.77 -17.34
C MET A 124 -4.59 -20.08 -16.16
N PRO A 125 -5.91 -20.23 -16.39
CA PRO A 125 -6.89 -20.33 -15.30
C PRO A 125 -6.63 -21.51 -14.35
N ALA A 126 -6.24 -22.67 -14.87
CA ALA A 126 -5.95 -23.86 -14.07
C ALA A 126 -4.82 -23.64 -13.04
N TRP A 127 -3.82 -22.81 -13.37
CA TRP A 127 -2.74 -22.48 -12.45
C TRP A 127 -3.24 -21.63 -11.27
N PHE A 128 -4.21 -20.76 -11.50
CA PHE A 128 -4.70 -19.79 -10.53
C PHE A 128 -5.96 -20.25 -9.75
N GLU A 129 -6.35 -21.53 -9.87
CA GLU A 129 -7.39 -22.13 -9.03
C GLU A 129 -7.00 -22.10 -7.55
N ASN A 130 -5.70 -22.26 -7.27
CA ASN A 130 -5.16 -22.08 -5.94
C ASN A 130 -4.94 -20.59 -5.66
N GLY A 131 -5.66 -20.03 -4.68
CA GLY A 131 -5.52 -18.64 -4.27
C GLY A 131 -4.09 -18.24 -3.89
N ARG A 132 -3.25 -19.18 -3.42
CA ARG A 132 -1.84 -18.93 -3.14
C ARG A 132 -1.03 -18.61 -4.41
N HIS A 133 -1.36 -19.25 -5.54
CA HIS A 133 -0.71 -18.94 -6.83
C HIS A 133 -1.10 -17.53 -7.33
N VAL A 134 -2.31 -17.05 -7.00
CA VAL A 134 -2.73 -15.67 -7.30
C VAL A 134 -1.85 -14.67 -6.57
N PHE A 135 -1.66 -14.85 -5.25
CA PHE A 135 -0.78 -13.98 -4.46
C PHE A 135 0.68 -14.07 -4.93
N LEU A 136 1.23 -15.28 -5.07
CA LEU A 136 2.60 -15.45 -5.55
C LEU A 136 2.83 -14.78 -6.91
N GLY A 137 1.92 -14.98 -7.87
CA GLY A 137 2.02 -14.38 -9.19
C GLY A 137 2.01 -12.85 -9.13
N TYR A 138 1.12 -12.28 -8.33
CA TYR A 138 1.06 -10.83 -8.09
C TYR A 138 2.35 -10.30 -7.46
N GLU A 139 2.77 -10.90 -6.34
CA GLU A 139 3.93 -10.48 -5.56
C GLU A 139 5.21 -10.56 -6.39
N LEU A 140 5.38 -11.62 -7.19
CA LEU A 140 6.52 -11.77 -8.09
C LEU A 140 6.53 -10.70 -9.19
N MET A 141 5.38 -10.44 -9.82
CA MET A 141 5.28 -9.35 -10.80
C MET A 141 5.62 -8.00 -10.18
N MET A 142 5.20 -7.77 -8.94
CA MET A 142 5.50 -6.52 -8.23
C MET A 142 6.99 -6.38 -7.88
N VAL A 143 7.66 -7.46 -7.44
CA VAL A 143 9.13 -7.47 -7.26
C VAL A 143 9.84 -7.09 -8.55
N VAL A 144 9.52 -7.77 -9.66
CA VAL A 144 10.13 -7.51 -10.97
C VAL A 144 9.86 -6.08 -11.42
N PHE A 145 8.62 -5.61 -11.27
CA PHE A 145 8.23 -4.26 -11.63
C PHE A 145 9.00 -3.21 -10.83
N LEU A 146 9.10 -3.35 -9.51
CA LEU A 146 9.81 -2.41 -8.65
C LEU A 146 11.33 -2.41 -8.89
N ILE A 147 11.93 -3.58 -9.11
CA ILE A 147 13.35 -3.68 -9.49
C ILE A 147 13.59 -2.98 -10.83
N GLY A 148 12.75 -3.26 -11.83
CA GLY A 148 12.82 -2.63 -13.15
C GLY A 148 12.64 -1.12 -13.08
N LEU A 149 11.61 -0.66 -12.38
CA LEU A 149 11.31 0.75 -12.13
C LEU A 149 12.48 1.44 -11.43
N ARG A 150 13.07 0.79 -10.40
CA ARG A 150 14.23 1.30 -9.67
C ARG A 150 15.45 1.44 -10.58
N ALA A 151 15.78 0.38 -11.32
CA ALA A 151 16.98 0.31 -12.16
C ALA A 151 16.93 1.27 -13.36
N THR A 152 15.72 1.57 -13.86
CA THR A 152 15.53 2.36 -15.08
C THR A 152 14.99 3.77 -14.79
N VAL A 153 13.73 3.90 -14.40
CA VAL A 153 13.01 5.17 -14.27
C VAL A 153 13.47 5.95 -13.04
N LEU A 154 13.44 5.34 -11.85
CA LEU A 154 13.82 6.03 -10.61
C LEU A 154 15.29 6.41 -10.63
N ARG A 155 16.20 5.52 -11.06
CA ARG A 155 17.61 5.86 -11.20
C ARG A 155 17.83 7.12 -12.05
N ARG A 156 17.10 7.28 -13.16
CA ARG A 156 17.20 8.45 -14.03
C ARG A 156 16.60 9.69 -13.38
N ARG A 157 15.39 9.59 -12.81
CA ARG A 157 14.67 10.73 -12.22
C ARG A 157 15.32 11.21 -10.92
N LEU A 158 15.82 10.29 -10.09
CA LEU A 158 16.52 10.61 -8.85
C LEU A 158 17.88 11.28 -9.10
N ARG A 159 18.56 11.05 -10.24
CA ARG A 159 19.79 11.80 -10.57
C ARG A 159 19.58 13.30 -10.69
N ALA A 160 18.37 13.72 -11.08
CA ALA A 160 18.00 15.12 -11.15
C ALA A 160 17.70 15.72 -9.75
N MET A 161 17.54 14.87 -8.74
CA MET A 161 17.34 15.25 -7.34
C MET A 161 18.66 15.05 -6.57
N LYS A 162 19.21 16.11 -5.99
CA LYS A 162 20.45 16.01 -5.20
C LYS A 162 20.13 15.92 -3.70
N GLY A 163 21.01 15.27 -2.96
CA GLY A 163 20.99 15.25 -1.48
C GLY A 163 20.14 14.14 -0.87
N GLU A 164 19.77 14.35 0.39
CA GLU A 164 19.17 13.35 1.29
C GLU A 164 17.83 12.79 0.79
N LEU A 165 17.03 13.60 0.07
CA LEU A 165 15.74 13.17 -0.46
C LEU A 165 15.87 12.01 -1.45
N ALA A 166 16.86 12.06 -2.35
CA ALA A 166 17.05 11.02 -3.35
C ALA A 166 17.49 9.69 -2.70
N ALA A 167 18.38 9.77 -1.70
CA ALA A 167 18.82 8.61 -0.93
C ALA A 167 17.65 8.00 -0.14
N TRP A 168 16.85 8.83 0.51
CA TRP A 168 15.67 8.42 1.26
C TRP A 168 14.62 7.75 0.38
N LEU A 169 14.25 8.32 -0.77
CA LEU A 169 13.30 7.69 -1.70
C LEU A 169 13.80 6.33 -2.20
N ASN A 170 15.10 6.23 -2.53
CA ASN A 170 15.68 4.95 -2.93
C ASN A 170 15.64 3.93 -1.78
N MET A 171 15.86 4.35 -0.54
CA MET A 171 15.74 3.49 0.63
C MET A 171 14.29 3.00 0.85
N VAL A 172 13.30 3.88 0.68
CA VAL A 172 11.88 3.51 0.73
C VAL A 172 11.54 2.50 -0.39
N THR A 173 12.01 2.71 -1.61
CA THR A 173 11.83 1.73 -2.70
C THR A 173 12.46 0.37 -2.36
N ILE A 174 13.65 0.35 -1.77
CA ILE A 174 14.31 -0.90 -1.36
C ILE A 174 13.48 -1.61 -0.28
N PHE A 175 12.94 -0.87 0.69
CA PHE A 175 12.08 -1.43 1.72
C PHE A 175 10.90 -2.19 1.11
N VAL A 176 10.20 -1.58 0.14
CA VAL A 176 9.04 -2.20 -0.53
C VAL A 176 9.47 -3.42 -1.36
N ILE A 177 10.60 -3.34 -2.07
CA ILE A 177 11.14 -4.51 -2.79
C ILE A 177 11.42 -5.68 -1.84
N VAL A 178 12.08 -5.42 -0.70
CA VAL A 178 12.39 -6.45 0.30
C VAL A 178 11.12 -7.06 0.87
N GLN A 179 10.13 -6.23 1.19
CA GLN A 179 8.82 -6.70 1.65
C GLN A 179 8.17 -7.67 0.65
N TYR A 180 8.08 -7.28 -0.62
CA TYR A 180 7.51 -8.15 -1.65
C TYR A 180 8.34 -9.42 -1.89
N ALA A 181 9.67 -9.34 -1.85
CA ALA A 181 10.54 -10.50 -1.97
C ALA A 181 10.35 -11.49 -0.81
N LEU A 182 10.13 -11.00 0.41
CA LEU A 182 9.82 -11.83 1.57
C LEU A 182 8.46 -12.53 1.43
N TRP A 183 7.45 -11.85 0.90
CA TRP A 183 6.16 -12.48 0.60
C TRP A 183 6.30 -13.59 -0.45
N VAL A 184 6.96 -13.31 -1.58
CA VAL A 184 7.25 -14.32 -2.62
C VAL A 184 7.98 -15.53 -2.02
N THR A 185 9.01 -15.28 -1.22
CA THR A 185 9.81 -16.33 -0.60
C THR A 185 8.95 -17.20 0.31
N ALA A 186 8.12 -16.58 1.16
CA ALA A 186 7.19 -17.29 2.03
C ALA A 186 6.19 -18.15 1.24
N ASP A 187 5.64 -17.62 0.16
CA ASP A 187 4.67 -18.35 -0.67
C ASP A 187 5.30 -19.52 -1.41
N VAL A 188 6.52 -19.39 -1.90
CA VAL A 188 7.27 -20.52 -2.48
C VAL A 188 7.48 -21.64 -1.46
N ILE A 189 7.84 -21.30 -0.22
CA ILE A 189 8.04 -22.28 0.86
C ILE A 189 6.72 -22.98 1.22
N ILE A 190 5.62 -22.23 1.33
CA ILE A 190 4.29 -22.78 1.60
C ILE A 190 3.87 -23.75 0.48
N LEU A 191 4.06 -23.36 -0.78
CA LEU A 191 3.72 -24.19 -1.94
C LEU A 191 4.61 -25.42 -2.08
N ALA A 192 5.83 -25.39 -1.54
CA ALA A 192 6.69 -26.55 -1.41
C ALA A 192 6.25 -27.53 -0.29
N GLY A 193 5.15 -27.24 0.42
CA GLY A 193 4.59 -28.09 1.47
C GLY A 193 5.18 -27.85 2.86
N HIS A 194 5.82 -26.70 3.08
CA HIS A 194 6.45 -26.37 4.36
C HIS A 194 5.67 -25.31 5.15
N ASP A 195 5.06 -25.73 6.26
CA ASP A 195 4.22 -24.85 7.10
C ASP A 195 4.97 -23.66 7.72
N TRP A 196 6.28 -23.79 7.96
CA TRP A 196 7.08 -22.68 8.50
C TRP A 196 7.14 -21.46 7.54
N GLY A 197 6.77 -21.63 6.28
CA GLY A 197 6.56 -20.52 5.36
C GLY A 197 5.48 -19.54 5.84
N PHE A 198 4.46 -20.00 6.57
CA PHE A 198 3.47 -19.11 7.20
C PHE A 198 4.09 -18.24 8.29
N LEU A 199 5.01 -18.79 9.08
CA LEU A 199 5.76 -18.01 10.07
C LEU A 199 6.59 -16.93 9.37
N LEU A 200 7.30 -17.28 8.29
CA LEU A 200 8.04 -16.29 7.50
C LEU A 200 7.10 -15.20 6.96
N ARG A 201 5.89 -15.54 6.51
CA ARG A 201 4.90 -14.59 5.98
C ARG A 201 4.42 -13.56 7.00
N THR A 202 4.53 -13.83 8.30
CA THR A 202 4.22 -12.85 9.34
C THR A 202 5.16 -11.63 9.31
N VAL A 203 6.41 -11.81 8.84
CA VAL A 203 7.41 -10.74 8.75
C VAL A 203 7.01 -9.66 7.74
N PRO A 204 6.79 -9.95 6.44
CA PRO A 204 6.36 -8.93 5.49
C PRO A 204 4.98 -8.35 5.82
N ASN A 205 4.08 -9.11 6.45
CA ASN A 205 2.82 -8.57 6.99
C ASN A 205 3.07 -7.53 8.09
N GLY A 206 3.97 -7.82 9.03
CA GLY A 206 4.39 -6.86 10.05
C GLY A 206 5.05 -5.62 9.46
N LEU A 207 5.85 -5.80 8.40
CA LEU A 207 6.41 -4.67 7.65
C LEU A 207 5.31 -3.84 6.98
N TYR A 208 4.25 -4.47 6.47
CA TYR A 208 3.19 -3.81 5.71
C TYR A 208 2.22 -3.04 6.61
N TYR A 209 1.74 -3.68 7.67
CA TYR A 209 0.76 -3.12 8.59
C TYR A 209 1.40 -2.27 9.69
N GLY A 210 2.59 -2.65 10.17
CA GLY A 210 3.20 -2.03 11.36
C GLY A 210 4.36 -1.10 11.05
N ALA A 211 5.23 -1.44 10.10
CA ALA A 211 6.52 -0.75 9.96
C ALA A 211 6.58 0.29 8.83
N PHE A 212 5.92 0.05 7.69
CA PHE A 212 6.16 0.85 6.48
C PHE A 212 5.88 2.35 6.68
N VAL A 213 4.70 2.70 7.20
CA VAL A 213 4.33 4.11 7.38
C VAL A 213 5.19 4.79 8.46
N PRO A 214 5.41 4.20 9.65
CA PRO A 214 6.37 4.75 10.61
C PRO A 214 7.79 4.88 10.05
N PHE A 215 8.26 3.89 9.30
CA PHE A 215 9.58 3.91 8.66
C PHE A 215 9.71 5.10 7.72
N VAL A 216 8.74 5.32 6.84
CA VAL A 216 8.71 6.49 5.93
C VAL A 216 8.79 7.78 6.72
N PHE A 217 7.95 7.96 7.74
CA PHE A 217 7.93 9.20 8.52
C PHE A 217 9.21 9.44 9.33
N LEU A 218 9.72 8.42 10.03
CA LEU A 218 10.86 8.55 10.92
C LEU A 218 12.19 8.70 10.17
N SER A 219 12.31 8.05 9.00
CA SER A 219 13.51 8.15 8.16
C SER A 219 13.50 9.36 7.22
N ALA A 220 12.39 10.10 7.13
CA ALA A 220 12.29 11.26 6.28
C ALA A 220 13.31 12.36 6.68
N PRO A 221 14.06 12.92 5.72
CA PRO A 221 14.93 14.07 5.95
C PRO A 221 14.20 15.23 6.61
N GLY A 222 14.90 16.08 7.37
CA GLY A 222 14.30 17.23 8.05
C GLY A 222 13.50 18.12 7.10
N ALA A 223 14.05 18.36 5.90
CA ALA A 223 13.38 19.12 4.84
C ALA A 223 12.05 18.51 4.38
N ALA A 224 11.89 17.17 4.42
CA ALA A 224 10.65 16.49 4.04
C ALA A 224 9.56 16.57 5.13
N ARG A 225 9.95 16.79 6.39
CA ARG A 225 9.05 16.88 7.54
C ARG A 225 8.66 18.31 7.90
N ALA A 226 9.44 19.29 7.48
CA ALA A 226 9.21 20.71 7.75
C ALA A 226 7.81 21.15 7.27
N THR A 227 7.08 21.80 8.17
CA THR A 227 5.71 22.33 7.97
C THR A 227 5.70 23.58 7.12
#